data_AF-A0A1Q6Z9K7-F1
#
_entry.id   AF-A0A1Q6Z9K7-F1
#
_cell.length_a   1.000
_cell.length_b   1.000
_cell.length_c   1.000
_cell.angle_alpha   90.00
_cell.angle_beta   90.00
_cell.angle_gamma   90.00
#
_symmetry.space_group_name_H-M   'P 1'
#
loop_
_entity.id
_entity.type
_entity.pdbx_description
1 polymer ?
#
loop_
_entity_poly.entity_id
_entity_poly.type
_entity_poly.pdbx_seq_one_letter_code
_entity_poly.pdbx_strand_id
1 'polypeptide(L)'
;MRSRKLFVTAALILAVFALGLPSTTPRVYGLATPCLTAHPCGIAILSPGPGATINKNADVNPSFIVSFLVHNITIVNPGTTGDVNTTIGSGTSGHNEGHIHVFVDNVYTTIWANLNGIPLTLTPGSHAIRLDLVNDLHQEFSPGINASTTVNVVDPLQSNASNAMYFSLGALIVSIIAVILVAYVAFKRKPKA
;
A
#
# COMPACT_ATOMS: atom_id res chain seq x y z
N MET A 1 -5.42 31.02 58.86
CA MET A 1 -4.26 30.17 58.48
C MET A 1 -4.61 28.95 57.61
N ARG A 2 -5.82 28.38 57.69
CA ARG A 2 -6.22 27.16 56.97
C ARG A 2 -6.44 27.35 55.46
N SER A 3 -6.97 28.50 55.02
CA SER A 3 -7.23 28.79 53.60
C SER A 3 -5.96 29.01 52.78
N ARG A 4 -4.97 29.75 53.31
CA ARG A 4 -3.70 30.02 52.62
C ARG A 4 -2.91 28.75 52.32
N LYS A 5 -2.94 27.76 53.23
CA LYS A 5 -2.27 26.46 53.01
C LYS A 5 -2.92 25.64 51.89
N LEU A 6 -4.26 25.68 51.80
CA LEU A 6 -5.04 25.04 50.74
C LEU A 6 -4.74 25.61 49.35
N PHE A 7 -4.62 26.94 49.23
CA PHE A 7 -4.24 27.59 47.97
C PHE A 7 -2.83 27.21 47.52
N VAL A 8 -1.87 27.13 48.45
CA VAL A 8 -0.49 26.75 48.12
C VAL A 8 -0.40 25.28 47.70
N THR A 9 -1.10 24.37 48.38
CA THR A 9 -1.13 22.95 47.97
C THR A 9 -1.85 22.74 46.64
N ALA A 10 -2.94 23.47 46.37
CA ALA A 10 -3.63 23.39 45.10
C ALA A 10 -2.76 23.92 43.95
N ALA A 11 -2.05 25.03 44.16
CA ALA A 11 -1.12 25.56 43.17
C ALA A 11 0.06 24.62 42.89
N LEU A 12 0.60 23.95 43.92
CA LEU A 12 1.69 22.98 43.76
C LEU A 12 1.24 21.74 42.97
N ILE A 13 0.04 21.21 43.27
CA ILE A 13 -0.52 20.07 42.54
C ILE A 13 -0.79 20.44 41.07
N LEU A 14 -1.31 21.64 40.81
CA LEU A 14 -1.56 22.12 39.45
C LEU A 14 -0.25 22.30 38.66
N ALA A 15 0.81 22.80 39.30
CA ALA A 15 2.12 22.96 38.68
C ALA A 15 2.79 21.62 38.35
N VAL A 16 2.70 20.63 39.25
CA VAL A 16 3.19 19.27 38.99
C VAL A 16 2.39 18.59 37.89
N PHE A 17 1.07 18.78 37.85
CA PHE A 17 0.22 18.26 36.78
C PHE A 17 0.54 18.92 35.43
N ALA A 18 0.81 20.24 35.40
CA ALA A 18 1.18 20.96 34.18
C ALA A 18 2.58 20.58 33.65
N LEU A 19 3.53 20.26 34.53
CA LEU A 19 4.87 19.79 34.16
C LEU A 19 4.91 18.29 33.82
N GLY A 20 3.93 17.51 34.27
CA GLY A 20 3.79 16.09 33.99
C GLY A 20 2.98 15.77 32.75
N LEU A 21 2.35 16.76 32.10
CA LEU A 21 1.74 16.57 30.78
C LEU A 21 2.89 16.35 29.77
N PRO A 22 3.00 15.16 29.15
CA PRO A 22 3.94 14.98 28.05
C PRO A 22 3.63 16.05 27.01
N SER A 23 4.65 16.80 26.58
CA SER A 23 4.47 17.84 25.57
C SER A 23 3.92 17.18 24.30
N THR A 24 2.62 17.31 24.07
CA THR A 24 1.98 16.90 22.82
C THR A 24 2.19 17.93 21.72
N THR A 25 3.11 18.89 21.90
CA THR A 25 3.58 19.72 20.80
C THR A 25 4.11 18.78 19.73
N PRO A 26 3.41 18.62 18.59
CA PRO A 26 3.96 17.84 17.51
C PRO A 26 5.27 18.51 17.16
N ARG A 27 6.39 17.81 17.34
CA ARG A 27 7.65 18.26 16.75
C ARG A 27 7.40 18.23 15.25
N VAL A 28 7.17 19.41 14.67
CA VAL A 28 7.13 19.58 13.23
C VAL A 28 8.57 19.45 12.78
N TYR A 29 8.97 18.21 12.55
CA TYR A 29 10.23 17.91 11.92
C TYR A 29 10.13 18.37 10.46
N GLY A 30 11.06 19.21 10.01
CA GLY A 30 11.12 19.67 8.62
C GLY A 30 11.41 18.51 7.65
N LEU A 31 11.48 18.77 6.34
CA LEU A 31 11.90 17.73 5.40
C LEU A 31 13.36 17.31 5.67
N ALA A 32 13.64 16.03 5.52
CA ALA A 32 14.99 15.49 5.60
C ALA A 32 15.80 15.85 4.34
N THR A 33 17.11 16.06 4.50
CA THR A 33 17.99 16.19 3.35
C THR A 33 18.20 14.79 2.75
N PRO A 34 18.11 14.59 1.43
CA PRO A 34 18.37 13.29 0.81
C PRO A 34 19.86 12.96 0.89
N CYS A 35 20.21 11.77 0.39
CA CYS A 35 21.59 11.36 0.15
C CYS A 35 22.37 12.39 -0.68
N LEU A 36 23.70 12.35 -0.57
CA LEU A 36 24.59 13.29 -1.26
C LEU A 36 24.23 13.37 -2.76
N THR A 37 24.24 14.57 -3.34
CA THR A 37 23.95 14.76 -4.76
C THR A 37 24.88 13.96 -5.67
N ALA A 38 26.12 13.73 -5.25
CA ALA A 38 27.09 12.89 -5.97
C ALA A 38 26.73 11.37 -5.94
N HIS A 39 25.94 10.94 -4.94
CA HIS A 39 25.49 9.56 -4.75
C HIS A 39 23.99 9.57 -4.38
N PRO A 40 23.11 9.83 -5.35
CA PRO A 40 21.68 9.99 -5.07
C PRO A 40 21.10 8.65 -4.60
N CYS A 41 20.17 8.71 -3.65
CA CYS A 41 19.37 7.54 -3.27
C CYS A 41 18.13 7.42 -4.12
N GLY A 42 17.60 6.21 -4.15
CA GLY A 42 16.37 5.96 -4.86
C GLY A 42 15.80 4.59 -4.55
N ILE A 43 14.56 4.45 -5.00
CA ILE A 43 13.74 3.26 -4.83
C ILE A 43 13.02 3.01 -6.15
N ALA A 44 12.87 1.74 -6.51
CA ALA A 44 12.12 1.33 -7.68
C ALA A 44 11.31 0.07 -7.37
N ILE A 45 10.07 0.02 -7.84
CA ILE A 45 9.26 -1.20 -7.77
C ILE A 45 9.61 -2.07 -8.97
N LEU A 46 10.09 -3.28 -8.72
CA LEU A 46 10.45 -4.26 -9.75
C LEU A 46 9.25 -5.11 -10.17
N SER A 47 8.38 -5.43 -9.20
CA SER A 47 7.16 -6.17 -9.40
C SER A 47 6.20 -5.86 -8.25
N PRO A 48 4.88 -5.75 -8.48
CA PRO A 48 4.22 -5.85 -9.78
C PRO A 48 4.50 -4.66 -10.70
N GLY A 49 4.61 -4.95 -12.00
CA GLY A 49 4.70 -3.91 -13.02
C GLY A 49 3.42 -3.07 -13.12
N PRO A 50 3.46 -1.90 -13.77
CA PRO A 50 2.31 -1.01 -13.87
C PRO A 50 1.10 -1.71 -14.53
N GLY A 51 -0.06 -1.66 -13.86
CA GLY A 51 -1.30 -2.28 -14.33
C GLY A 51 -1.35 -3.80 -14.20
N ALA A 52 -0.44 -4.42 -13.44
CA ALA A 52 -0.42 -5.87 -13.30
C ALA A 52 -1.74 -6.41 -12.74
N THR A 53 -2.18 -7.52 -13.31
CA THR A 53 -3.35 -8.25 -12.83
C THR A 53 -2.93 -9.26 -11.76
N ILE A 54 -3.44 -9.08 -10.55
CA ILE A 54 -3.16 -9.92 -9.39
C ILE A 54 -4.31 -10.89 -9.16
N ASN A 55 -3.98 -12.08 -8.65
CA ASN A 55 -4.92 -13.11 -8.25
C ASN A 55 -5.81 -13.67 -9.38
N LYS A 56 -5.19 -14.16 -10.46
CA LYS A 56 -5.92 -14.86 -11.53
C LYS A 56 -6.47 -16.24 -11.12
N ASN A 57 -6.04 -16.78 -9.98
CA ASN A 57 -6.45 -18.10 -9.52
C ASN A 57 -7.42 -17.94 -8.33
N ALA A 58 -8.64 -18.47 -8.48
CA ALA A 58 -9.72 -18.30 -7.52
C ALA A 58 -9.50 -18.93 -6.15
N ASP A 59 -8.52 -19.83 -6.05
CA ASP A 59 -8.26 -20.61 -4.83
C ASP A 59 -7.17 -20.01 -3.95
N VAL A 60 -6.57 -18.87 -4.36
CA VAL A 60 -5.48 -18.23 -3.63
C VAL A 60 -5.98 -16.90 -3.07
N ASN A 61 -5.63 -16.61 -1.82
CA ASN A 61 -5.87 -15.29 -1.23
C ASN A 61 -5.24 -14.20 -2.12
N PRO A 62 -5.80 -12.99 -2.19
CA PRO A 62 -5.28 -11.87 -3.00
C PRO A 62 -4.00 -11.26 -2.41
N SER A 63 -3.14 -12.12 -1.86
CA SER A 63 -1.84 -11.78 -1.30
C SER A 63 -0.77 -11.89 -2.38
N PHE A 64 0.09 -10.90 -2.45
CA PHE A 64 1.21 -10.87 -3.39
C PHE A 64 2.39 -10.13 -2.76
N ILE A 65 3.56 -10.31 -3.35
CA ILE A 65 4.79 -9.67 -2.91
C ILE A 65 5.09 -8.49 -3.83
N VAL A 66 5.28 -7.31 -3.24
CA VAL A 66 5.88 -6.16 -3.91
C VAL A 66 7.40 -6.28 -3.79
N SER A 67 8.05 -6.62 -4.89
CA SER A 67 9.50 -6.62 -5.01
C SER A 67 9.98 -5.23 -5.41
N PHE A 68 11.02 -4.75 -4.73
CA PHE A 68 11.58 -3.43 -4.96
C PHE A 68 13.11 -3.49 -4.89
N LEU A 69 13.74 -2.45 -5.41
CA LEU A 69 15.16 -2.19 -5.32
C LEU A 69 15.35 -0.85 -4.64
N VAL A 70 16.38 -0.74 -3.79
CA VAL A 70 16.87 0.52 -3.25
C VAL A 70 18.33 0.70 -3.65
N HIS A 71 18.77 1.94 -3.81
CA HIS A 71 20.17 2.26 -4.11
C HIS A 71 20.70 3.37 -3.22
N ASN A 72 21.98 3.28 -2.86
CA ASN A 72 22.73 4.23 -2.03
C ASN A 72 22.16 4.49 -0.63
N ILE A 73 21.18 3.70 -0.18
CA ILE A 73 20.60 3.73 1.16
C ILE A 73 20.58 2.34 1.78
N THR A 74 20.77 2.29 3.09
CA THR A 74 20.66 1.10 3.93
C THR A 74 19.29 1.11 4.59
N ILE A 75 18.56 0.01 4.44
CA ILE A 75 17.22 -0.12 5.04
C ILE A 75 17.37 -0.70 6.45
N VAL A 76 16.91 0.05 7.45
CA VAL A 76 17.04 -0.27 8.88
C VAL A 76 15.71 -0.02 9.61
N ASN A 77 15.54 -0.60 10.80
CA ASN A 77 14.36 -0.30 11.62
C ASN A 77 14.54 1.06 12.30
N PRO A 78 13.47 1.89 12.38
CA PRO A 78 13.52 3.16 13.09
C PRO A 78 13.70 2.95 14.61
N GLY A 79 14.35 3.90 15.29
CA GLY A 79 14.48 3.91 16.75
C GLY A 79 15.60 3.02 17.28
N THR A 80 16.64 2.79 16.48
CA THR A 80 17.83 2.05 16.92
C THR A 80 18.90 3.01 17.44
N THR A 81 19.78 2.57 18.34
CA THR A 81 20.74 3.44 19.07
C THR A 81 21.75 4.21 18.20
N GLY A 82 21.68 4.06 16.87
CA GLY A 82 22.44 4.81 15.88
C GLY A 82 21.62 5.82 15.08
N ASP A 83 20.36 6.09 15.46
CA ASP A 83 19.45 7.02 14.75
C ASP A 83 20.23 8.27 14.32
N VAL A 84 20.56 8.35 13.04
CA VAL A 84 21.30 9.48 12.48
C VAL A 84 20.34 10.66 12.41
N ASN A 85 20.25 11.37 13.54
CA ASN A 85 19.37 12.51 13.73
C ASN A 85 19.57 13.53 12.59
N THR A 86 18.50 13.76 11.86
CA THR A 86 18.36 14.58 10.66
C THR A 86 17.71 15.94 10.94
N THR A 87 17.73 16.43 12.19
CA THR A 87 17.38 17.83 12.41
C THR A 87 18.59 18.71 12.11
N ILE A 88 18.61 19.24 10.88
CA ILE A 88 19.24 20.50 10.46
C ILE A 88 20.74 20.60 10.80
N GLY A 89 21.58 20.36 9.79
CA GLY A 89 22.85 21.06 9.59
C GLY A 89 23.96 20.78 10.59
N SER A 90 24.78 19.75 10.33
CA SER A 90 26.23 19.78 10.61
C SER A 90 26.90 18.47 10.15
N GLY A 91 26.63 18.02 8.93
CA GLY A 91 27.28 16.81 8.43
C GLY A 91 27.34 16.83 6.91
N THR A 92 28.55 16.86 6.37
CA THR A 92 28.85 16.52 4.97
C THR A 92 28.60 15.04 4.64
N SER A 93 28.02 14.30 5.58
CA SER A 93 27.70 12.88 5.45
C SER A 93 26.23 12.79 5.03
N GLY A 94 25.98 12.49 3.76
CA GLY A 94 24.61 12.22 3.32
C GLY A 94 24.01 11.05 4.09
N HIS A 95 22.69 11.09 4.25
CA HIS A 95 21.94 10.06 4.96
C HIS A 95 21.95 8.79 4.14
N ASN A 96 22.61 7.74 4.60
CA ASN A 96 22.64 6.45 3.93
C ASN A 96 21.84 5.40 4.70
N GLU A 97 20.93 5.82 5.58
CA GLU A 97 20.08 4.96 6.43
C GLU A 97 18.63 5.48 6.46
N GLY A 98 17.67 4.56 6.52
CA GLY A 98 16.25 4.87 6.63
C GLY A 98 15.35 3.65 6.43
N HIS A 99 14.06 3.88 6.19
CA HIS A 99 13.05 2.85 5.95
C HIS A 99 12.01 3.30 4.93
N ILE A 100 11.07 2.40 4.61
CA ILE A 100 10.04 2.63 3.60
C ILE A 100 8.69 2.80 4.29
N HIS A 101 7.98 3.86 3.97
CA HIS A 101 6.55 3.98 4.24
C HIS A 101 5.77 3.42 3.04
N VAL A 102 4.92 2.43 3.32
CA VAL A 102 4.08 1.77 2.31
C VAL A 102 2.69 2.39 2.37
N PHE A 103 2.25 2.91 1.23
CA PHE A 103 0.91 3.46 1.04
C PHE A 103 0.15 2.65 0.00
N VAL A 104 -1.15 2.44 0.25
CA VAL A 104 -2.10 1.88 -0.70
C VAL A 104 -3.25 2.87 -0.83
N ASP A 105 -3.53 3.32 -2.05
CA ASP A 105 -4.55 4.33 -2.34
C ASP A 105 -4.41 5.60 -1.48
N ASN A 106 -3.17 6.07 -1.35
CA ASN A 106 -2.77 7.20 -0.50
C ASN A 106 -2.99 6.99 1.01
N VAL A 107 -3.38 5.80 1.45
CA VAL A 107 -3.52 5.44 2.87
C VAL A 107 -2.25 4.75 3.36
N TYR A 108 -1.66 5.27 4.42
CA TYR A 108 -0.52 4.66 5.08
C TYR A 108 -0.90 3.26 5.58
N THR A 109 -0.15 2.26 5.14
CA THR A 109 -0.41 0.84 5.44
C THR A 109 0.58 0.30 6.47
N THR A 110 1.88 0.47 6.23
CA THR A 110 2.92 -0.06 7.13
C THR A 110 4.27 0.61 6.92
N ILE A 111 5.15 0.49 7.90
CA ILE A 111 6.59 0.65 7.73
C ILE A 111 7.18 -0.66 7.21
N TRP A 112 8.20 -0.54 6.37
CA TRP A 112 9.00 -1.64 5.90
C TRP A 112 10.49 -1.34 6.01
N ALA A 113 11.20 -2.20 6.72
CA ALA A 113 12.61 -2.03 7.10
C ALA A 113 13.44 -3.29 6.78
N ASN A 114 13.04 -4.04 5.74
CA ASN A 114 13.74 -5.23 5.27
C ASN A 114 13.95 -5.11 3.75
N LEU A 115 14.99 -5.73 3.19
CA LEU A 115 15.22 -5.81 1.74
C LEU A 115 14.38 -6.90 1.05
N ASN A 116 13.74 -7.78 1.81
CA ASN A 116 12.77 -8.73 1.30
C ASN A 116 11.55 -7.99 0.72
N GLY A 117 10.86 -8.61 -0.24
CA GLY A 117 9.65 -8.03 -0.81
C GLY A 117 8.53 -7.86 0.22
N ILE A 118 7.70 -6.83 0.03
CA ILE A 118 6.64 -6.44 0.94
C ILE A 118 5.40 -7.30 0.66
N PRO A 119 4.93 -8.13 1.61
CA PRO A 119 3.69 -8.85 1.47
C PRO A 119 2.51 -7.89 1.62
N LEU A 120 1.66 -7.81 0.59
CA LEU A 120 0.40 -7.06 0.63
C LEU A 120 -0.76 -8.00 0.35
N THR A 121 -1.89 -7.74 1.01
CA THR A 121 -3.17 -8.39 0.72
C THR A 121 -4.20 -7.29 0.48
N LEU A 122 -4.74 -7.26 -0.72
CA LEU A 122 -5.66 -6.22 -1.15
C LEU A 122 -7.01 -6.82 -1.53
N THR A 123 -8.08 -6.04 -1.38
CA THR A 123 -9.40 -6.43 -1.86
C THR A 123 -9.43 -6.45 -3.40
N PRO A 124 -10.41 -7.13 -4.02
CA PRO A 124 -10.61 -7.00 -5.46
C PRO A 124 -10.86 -5.54 -5.88
N GLY A 125 -10.23 -5.12 -6.98
CA GLY A 125 -10.27 -3.74 -7.47
C GLY A 125 -8.94 -3.21 -7.95
N SER A 126 -8.96 -1.96 -8.44
CA SER A 126 -7.74 -1.24 -8.82
C SER A 126 -7.18 -0.51 -7.61
N HIS A 127 -5.87 -0.66 -7.40
CA HIS A 127 -5.16 -0.05 -6.29
C HIS A 127 -3.87 0.63 -6.76
N ALA A 128 -3.52 1.75 -6.15
CA ALA A 128 -2.25 2.44 -6.31
C ALA A 128 -1.35 2.17 -5.10
N ILE A 129 -0.19 1.56 -5.34
CA ILE A 129 0.81 1.29 -4.30
C ILE A 129 1.90 2.35 -4.45
N ARG A 130 2.25 3.01 -3.36
CA ARG A 130 3.35 3.97 -3.29
C ARG A 130 4.29 3.59 -2.15
N LEU A 131 5.57 3.53 -2.47
CA LEU A 131 6.66 3.33 -1.52
C LEU A 131 7.41 4.66 -1.40
N ASP A 132 7.37 5.26 -0.22
CA ASP A 132 8.11 6.48 0.08
C ASP A 132 9.31 6.13 0.96
N LEU A 133 10.50 6.54 0.54
CA LEU A 133 11.71 6.41 1.34
C LEU A 133 11.75 7.55 2.35
N VAL A 134 11.94 7.21 3.62
CA VAL A 134 12.00 8.15 4.73
C VAL A 134 13.21 7.84 5.60
N ASN A 135 13.62 8.80 6.41
CA ASN A 135 14.66 8.58 7.41
C ASN A 135 14.10 7.92 8.68
N ASP A 136 14.99 7.64 9.65
CA ASP A 136 14.63 7.00 10.93
C ASP A 136 13.67 7.82 11.80
N LEU A 137 13.56 9.14 11.56
CA LEU A 137 12.60 10.02 12.22
C LEU A 137 11.26 10.14 11.46
N HIS A 138 11.03 9.27 10.48
CA HIS A 138 9.82 9.22 9.67
C HIS A 138 9.59 10.49 8.83
N GLN A 139 10.64 11.27 8.58
CA GLN A 139 10.60 12.46 7.75
C GLN A 139 10.85 12.10 6.29
N GLU A 140 10.05 12.70 5.40
CA GLU A 140 10.26 12.61 3.96
C GLU A 140 11.52 13.38 3.54
N PHE A 141 12.24 12.84 2.55
CA PHE A 141 13.37 13.51 1.92
C PHE A 141 12.93 14.68 1.01
N SER A 142 13.81 15.65 0.76
CA SER A 142 13.58 16.77 -0.17
C SER A 142 14.67 16.90 -1.25
N PRO A 143 14.39 16.60 -2.53
CA PRO A 143 13.09 16.15 -3.05
C PRO A 143 12.69 14.76 -2.54
N GLY A 144 11.38 14.49 -2.53
CA GLY A 144 10.85 13.19 -2.12
C GLY A 144 11.38 12.05 -2.99
N ILE A 145 11.74 10.95 -2.35
CA ILE A 145 12.24 9.75 -3.01
C ILE A 145 11.15 8.68 -2.90
N ASN A 146 10.48 8.38 -4.00
CA ASN A 146 9.38 7.44 -4.01
C ASN A 146 9.30 6.60 -5.29
N ALA A 147 8.55 5.51 -5.21
CA ALA A 147 8.17 4.68 -6.35
C ALA A 147 6.69 4.33 -6.25
N SER A 148 5.99 4.32 -7.37
CA SER A 148 4.58 3.95 -7.43
C SER A 148 4.30 2.94 -8.53
N THR A 149 3.32 2.09 -8.29
CA THR A 149 2.78 1.16 -9.27
C THR A 149 1.28 1.02 -9.08
N THR A 150 0.57 0.68 -10.13
CA THR A 150 -0.86 0.36 -10.07
C THR A 150 -1.06 -1.12 -10.27
N VAL A 151 -2.00 -1.70 -9.54
CA VAL A 151 -2.38 -3.10 -9.67
C VAL A 151 -3.88 -3.23 -9.82
N ASN A 152 -4.32 -4.31 -10.44
CA ASN A 152 -5.72 -4.69 -10.50
C ASN A 152 -5.88 -6.09 -9.92
N VAL A 153 -6.53 -6.18 -8.76
CA VAL A 153 -6.81 -7.45 -8.08
C VAL A 153 -8.14 -7.99 -8.59
N VAL A 154 -8.12 -9.19 -9.17
CA VAL A 154 -9.30 -9.80 -9.75
C VAL A 154 -10.22 -10.35 -8.66
N ASP A 155 -11.53 -10.16 -8.83
CA ASP A 155 -12.54 -10.88 -8.04
C ASP A 155 -12.75 -12.29 -8.65
N PRO A 156 -12.40 -13.35 -7.90
CA PRO A 156 -12.62 -14.71 -8.39
C PRO A 156 -14.10 -15.06 -8.57
N LEU A 157 -15.00 -14.45 -7.79
CA LEU A 157 -16.45 -14.68 -7.90
C LEU A 157 -17.03 -14.04 -9.15
N GLN A 158 -16.59 -12.82 -9.48
CA GLN A 158 -17.02 -12.12 -10.70
C GLN A 158 -16.61 -12.87 -11.98
N SER A 159 -15.42 -13.48 -11.96
CA SER A 159 -14.92 -14.32 -13.06
C SER A 159 -15.83 -15.54 -13.28
N ASN A 160 -16.22 -16.21 -12.20
CA ASN A 160 -17.12 -17.38 -12.25
C ASN A 160 -18.53 -17.02 -12.72
N ALA A 161 -19.11 -15.91 -12.23
CA ALA A 161 -20.42 -15.44 -12.66
C ALA A 161 -20.45 -15.07 -14.16
N SER A 162 -19.38 -14.43 -14.64
CA SER A 162 -19.22 -14.08 -16.06
C SER A 162 -19.20 -15.35 -16.93
N ASN A 163 -18.41 -16.36 -16.55
CA ASN A 163 -18.36 -17.64 -17.25
C ASN A 163 -19.71 -18.36 -17.26
N ALA A 164 -20.44 -18.36 -16.13
CA ALA A 164 -21.78 -18.96 -16.05
C ALA A 164 -22.79 -18.31 -17.00
N MET A 165 -22.75 -16.98 -17.15
CA MET A 165 -23.58 -16.26 -18.12
C MET A 165 -23.28 -16.67 -19.56
N TYR A 166 -22.00 -16.84 -19.92
CA TYR A 166 -21.62 -17.33 -21.26
C TYR A 166 -22.07 -18.76 -21.53
N PHE A 167 -21.97 -19.66 -20.53
CA PHE A 167 -22.52 -21.02 -20.65
C PHE A 167 -24.05 -21.01 -20.81
N SER A 168 -24.76 -20.14 -20.09
CA SER A 168 -26.21 -19.99 -20.21
C SER A 168 -26.62 -19.50 -21.60
N LEU A 169 -25.92 -18.50 -22.16
CA LEU A 169 -26.14 -18.05 -23.54
C LEU A 169 -25.83 -19.13 -24.57
N GLY A 170 -24.71 -19.86 -24.40
CA GLY A 170 -24.34 -20.96 -25.28
C GLY A 170 -25.40 -22.06 -25.28
N ALA A 171 -25.89 -22.46 -24.10
CA ALA A 171 -26.97 -23.43 -23.96
C ALA A 171 -28.28 -22.95 -24.59
N LEU A 172 -28.63 -21.67 -24.41
CA LEU A 172 -29.80 -21.06 -25.05
C LEU A 172 -29.70 -21.16 -26.59
N ILE A 173 -28.57 -20.75 -27.17
CA ILE A 173 -28.35 -20.77 -28.61
C ILE A 173 -28.47 -22.21 -29.16
N VAL A 174 -27.82 -23.17 -28.50
CA VAL A 174 -27.91 -24.59 -28.88
C VAL A 174 -29.35 -25.10 -28.78
N SER A 175 -30.09 -24.72 -27.73
CA SER A 175 -31.49 -25.11 -27.56
C SER A 175 -32.37 -24.58 -28.70
N ILE A 176 -32.18 -23.32 -29.10
CA ILE A 176 -32.96 -22.67 -30.17
C ILE A 176 -32.66 -23.34 -31.51
N ILE A 177 -31.37 -23.57 -31.82
CA ILE A 177 -30.95 -24.27 -33.04
C ILE A 177 -31.56 -25.68 -33.09
N ALA A 178 -31.55 -26.41 -31.98
CA ALA A 178 -32.15 -27.74 -31.90
C ALA A 178 -33.66 -27.70 -32.17
N VAL A 179 -34.40 -26.76 -31.58
CA VAL A 179 -35.84 -26.60 -31.81
C VAL A 179 -36.13 -26.25 -33.27
N ILE A 180 -35.37 -25.35 -33.87
CA ILE A 180 -35.50 -24.99 -35.29
C ILE A 180 -35.24 -26.19 -36.19
N LEU A 181 -34.21 -26.98 -35.91
CA LEU A 181 -33.89 -28.21 -36.66
C LEU A 181 -35.01 -29.24 -36.56
N VAL A 182 -35.55 -29.47 -35.36
CA VAL A 182 -36.68 -30.38 -35.14
C VAL A 182 -37.92 -29.90 -35.91
N ALA A 183 -38.24 -28.61 -35.84
CA ALA A 183 -39.35 -28.03 -36.58
C ALA A 183 -39.14 -28.17 -38.09
N TYR A 184 -37.94 -27.87 -38.59
CA TYR A 184 -37.61 -28.02 -40.01
C TYR A 184 -37.80 -29.45 -40.50
N VAL A 185 -37.35 -30.45 -39.73
CA VAL A 185 -37.55 -31.87 -40.06
C VAL A 185 -39.03 -32.25 -40.02
N ALA A 186 -39.76 -31.83 -38.99
CA ALA A 186 -41.18 -32.15 -38.81
C ALA A 186 -42.07 -31.54 -39.91
N PHE A 187 -41.76 -30.32 -40.36
CA PHE A 187 -42.52 -29.60 -41.39
C PHE A 187 -41.97 -29.80 -42.80
N LYS A 188 -40.93 -30.63 -42.98
CA LYS A 188 -40.41 -30.96 -44.31
C LYS A 188 -41.49 -31.70 -45.11
N ARG A 189 -42.10 -31.01 -46.08
CA ARG A 189 -43.14 -31.58 -46.93
C ARG A 189 -42.62 -32.84 -47.61
N LYS A 190 -43.33 -33.96 -47.46
CA LYS A 190 -43.04 -35.19 -48.20
C LYS A 190 -43.12 -34.89 -49.71
N PRO A 191 -42.18 -35.38 -50.52
CA PRO A 191 -42.26 -35.23 -51.97
C PRO A 191 -43.57 -35.87 -52.44
N LYS A 192 -44.32 -35.15 -53.29
CA LYS A 192 -45.49 -35.71 -53.96
C LYS A 192 -44.99 -36.76 -54.94
N ALA A 193 -45.34 -38.02 -54.68
CA ALA A 193 -45.21 -39.12 -55.63
C ALA A 193 -46.26 -38.96 -56.74
#